data_AF-L5N137-F1
#
_entry.id   AF-L5N137-F1
#
_cell.length_a   1.000
_cell.length_b   1.000
_cell.length_c   1.000
_cell.angle_alpha   90.00
_cell.angle_beta   90.00
_cell.angle_gamma   90.00
#
_symmetry.space_group_name_H-M   'P 1'
#
loop_
_entity.id
_entity.type
_entity.pdbx_description
1 polymer ?
#
loop_
_entity_poly.entity_id
_entity_poly.type
_entity_poly.pdbx_seq_one_letter_code
_entity_poly.pdbx_strand_id
1 'polypeptide(L)'
;MPAETQGVISLLPALFAIVLTLASRQVLLSLFTGIWIGATILVGWNPIGGAAYSLQLVINNVTESFNSKLLLFTFLSGAMLGMIFLSGGMNALAQRIIARIKTRKQAALGTSVLGMLIFVDSYASTMITGSVMRPITDKFDI
;
A
#
# COMPACT_ATOMS: atom_id res chain seq x y z
N MET A 1 -21.31 -28.55 -5.63
CA MET A 1 -21.49 -27.98 -6.99
C MET A 1 -20.12 -27.95 -7.65
N PRO A 2 -19.98 -28.42 -8.90
CA PRO A 2 -18.72 -28.85 -9.47
C PRO A 2 -17.73 -27.69 -9.64
N ALA A 3 -16.46 -27.99 -9.41
CA ALA A 3 -15.38 -27.03 -9.15
C ALA A 3 -14.73 -26.39 -10.39
N GLU A 4 -15.43 -26.29 -11.54
CA GLU A 4 -14.75 -26.01 -12.83
C GLU A 4 -15.21 -24.75 -13.61
N THR A 5 -16.11 -23.90 -13.11
CA THR A 5 -16.63 -22.75 -13.89
C THR A 5 -16.70 -21.41 -13.13
N GLN A 6 -15.70 -21.08 -12.32
CA GLN A 6 -15.56 -19.70 -11.81
C GLN A 6 -14.24 -19.03 -12.18
N GLY A 7 -13.40 -19.64 -13.02
CA GLY A 7 -12.06 -19.11 -13.34
C GLY A 7 -12.06 -17.64 -13.78
N VAL A 8 -12.90 -17.29 -14.76
CA VAL A 8 -13.01 -15.89 -15.26
C VAL A 8 -13.86 -15.02 -14.32
N ILE A 9 -14.85 -15.59 -13.65
CA ILE A 9 -15.77 -14.85 -12.78
C ILE A 9 -15.07 -14.41 -11.48
N SER A 10 -14.10 -15.16 -10.99
CA SER A 10 -13.29 -14.79 -9.81
C SER A 10 -12.38 -13.58 -10.05
N LEU A 11 -12.09 -13.23 -11.30
CA LEU A 11 -11.34 -12.02 -11.67
C LEU A 11 -12.21 -10.75 -11.60
N LEU A 12 -13.53 -10.88 -11.70
CA LEU A 12 -14.44 -9.72 -11.69
C LEU A 12 -14.28 -8.84 -10.44
N PRO A 13 -14.32 -9.38 -9.21
CA PRO A 13 -14.11 -8.58 -8.00
C PRO A 13 -12.82 -7.76 -8.01
N ALA A 14 -11.71 -8.39 -8.40
CA ALA A 14 -10.39 -7.76 -8.42
C ALA A 14 -10.29 -6.69 -9.53
N LEU A 15 -10.78 -6.99 -10.74
CA LEU A 15 -10.81 -6.04 -11.85
C LEU A 15 -11.68 -4.84 -11.54
N PHE A 16 -12.88 -5.05 -10.97
CA PHE A 16 -13.75 -3.95 -10.55
C PHE A 16 -13.07 -3.08 -9.51
N ALA A 17 -12.42 -3.67 -8.49
CA ALA A 17 -11.68 -2.91 -7.49
C ALA A 17 -10.57 -2.07 -8.12
N ILE A 18 -9.78 -2.61 -9.05
CA ILE A 18 -8.70 -1.88 -9.72
C ILE A 18 -9.25 -0.74 -10.57
N VAL A 19 -10.24 -1.02 -11.42
CA VAL A 19 -10.83 -0.02 -12.33
C VAL A 19 -11.51 1.11 -11.54
N LEU A 20 -12.29 0.77 -10.50
CA LEU A 20 -12.89 1.77 -9.62
C LEU A 20 -11.83 2.57 -8.88
N THR A 21 -10.73 1.95 -8.45
CA THR A 21 -9.65 2.67 -7.74
C THR A 21 -9.03 3.73 -8.65
N LEU A 22 -8.79 3.39 -9.92
CA LEU A 22 -8.22 4.32 -10.89
C LEU A 22 -9.20 5.43 -11.30
N ALA A 23 -10.49 5.10 -11.45
CA ALA A 23 -11.51 6.07 -11.86
C ALA A 23 -11.96 6.99 -10.72
N SER A 24 -12.28 6.44 -9.55
CA SER A 24 -12.78 7.19 -8.39
C SER A 24 -11.67 7.88 -7.60
N ARG A 25 -10.41 7.42 -7.75
CA ARG A 25 -9.27 7.77 -6.89
C ARG A 25 -9.54 7.51 -5.39
N GLN A 26 -10.48 6.61 -5.08
CA GLN A 26 -10.88 6.25 -3.72
C GLN A 26 -10.63 4.76 -3.48
N VAL A 27 -9.42 4.44 -3.01
CA VAL A 27 -8.95 3.05 -2.81
C VAL A 27 -9.87 2.26 -1.88
N LEU A 28 -10.24 2.82 -0.72
CA LEU A 28 -11.03 2.11 0.29
C LEU A 28 -12.42 1.72 -0.22
N LEU A 29 -13.12 2.65 -0.87
CA LEU A 29 -14.44 2.38 -1.43
C LEU A 29 -14.35 1.35 -2.56
N SER A 30 -13.33 1.45 -3.40
CA SER A 30 -13.11 0.52 -4.51
C SER A 30 -12.79 -0.91 -4.03
N LEU A 31 -11.96 -1.05 -3.00
CA LEU A 31 -11.69 -2.35 -2.37
C LEU A 31 -12.96 -2.94 -1.73
N PHE A 32 -13.74 -2.12 -1.03
CA PHE A 32 -15.01 -2.56 -0.45
C PHE A 32 -15.99 -3.03 -1.54
N THR A 33 -16.14 -2.27 -2.63
CA THR A 33 -16.99 -2.68 -3.77
C THR A 33 -16.52 -3.99 -4.38
N GLY A 34 -15.21 -4.22 -4.49
CA GLY A 34 -14.67 -5.52 -4.91
C GLY A 34 -15.10 -6.67 -3.99
N ILE A 35 -14.95 -6.51 -2.67
CA ILE A 35 -15.40 -7.50 -1.68
C ILE A 35 -16.92 -7.71 -1.78
N TRP A 36 -17.69 -6.65 -1.95
CA TRP A 36 -19.14 -6.72 -2.09
C TRP A 36 -19.60 -7.45 -3.35
N ILE A 37 -18.95 -7.21 -4.50
CA ILE A 37 -19.21 -7.95 -5.75
C ILE A 37 -18.87 -9.43 -5.56
N GLY A 38 -17.71 -9.74 -4.97
CA GLY A 38 -17.31 -11.11 -4.65
C GLY A 38 -18.30 -11.81 -3.71
N ALA A 39 -18.72 -11.13 -2.64
CA ALA A 39 -19.72 -11.62 -1.69
C ALA A 39 -21.08 -11.86 -2.36
N THR A 40 -21.50 -10.98 -3.26
CA THR A 40 -22.76 -11.10 -4.01
C THR A 40 -22.75 -12.33 -4.93
N ILE A 41 -21.62 -12.62 -5.56
CA ILE A 41 -21.44 -13.84 -6.37
C ILE A 41 -21.55 -15.09 -5.50
N LEU A 42 -20.96 -15.07 -4.30
CA LEU A 42 -20.98 -16.21 -3.35
C LEU A 42 -22.39 -16.50 -2.80
N VAL A 43 -23.23 -15.48 -2.63
CA VAL A 43 -24.60 -15.61 -2.10
C VAL A 43 -25.64 -15.80 -3.23
N GLY A 44 -25.21 -16.11 -4.45
CA GLY A 44 -26.11 -16.42 -5.57
C GLY A 44 -26.77 -15.20 -6.21
N TRP A 45 -26.03 -14.11 -6.39
CA TRP A 45 -26.46 -12.85 -7.04
C TRP A 45 -27.49 -12.03 -6.25
N ASN A 46 -27.60 -12.23 -4.94
CA ASN A 46 -28.41 -11.38 -4.06
C ASN A 46 -27.57 -10.20 -3.52
N PRO A 47 -27.79 -8.94 -3.94
CA PRO A 47 -26.95 -7.80 -3.54
C PRO A 47 -27.10 -7.43 -2.07
N ILE A 48 -28.29 -7.62 -1.50
CA ILE A 48 -28.58 -7.33 -0.08
C ILE A 48 -27.92 -8.40 0.80
N GLY A 49 -28.04 -9.68 0.42
CA GLY A 49 -27.35 -10.78 1.08
C GLY A 49 -25.82 -10.66 0.96
N GLY A 50 -25.33 -10.24 -0.20
CA GLY A 50 -23.91 -9.95 -0.46
C GLY A 50 -23.37 -8.81 0.39
N ALA A 51 -24.16 -7.76 0.65
CA ALA A 51 -23.75 -6.66 1.54
C ALA A 51 -23.56 -7.15 2.99
N ALA A 52 -24.53 -7.88 3.53
CA ALA A 52 -24.41 -8.46 4.88
C ALA A 52 -23.22 -9.42 4.99
N TYR A 53 -23.04 -10.28 3.98
CA TYR A 53 -21.94 -11.24 3.94
C TYR A 53 -20.57 -10.56 3.78
N SER A 54 -20.47 -9.47 3.00
CA SER A 54 -19.24 -8.70 2.84
C SER A 54 -18.76 -8.10 4.17
N LEU A 55 -19.69 -7.56 4.98
CA LEU A 55 -19.37 -7.04 6.31
C LEU A 55 -18.92 -8.15 7.25
N GLN A 56 -19.59 -9.29 7.21
CA GLN A 56 -19.21 -10.46 8.00
C GLN A 56 -17.82 -10.97 7.63
N LEU A 57 -17.49 -11.02 6.34
CA LEU A 57 -16.15 -11.38 5.86
C LEU A 57 -15.09 -10.40 6.37
N VAL A 58 -15.35 -9.09 6.32
CA VAL A 58 -14.42 -8.09 6.84
C VAL A 58 -14.19 -8.28 8.34
N ILE A 59 -15.25 -8.42 9.13
CA ILE A 59 -15.16 -8.63 10.58
C ILE A 59 -14.35 -9.89 10.88
N ASN A 60 -14.71 -11.01 10.26
CA ASN A 60 -14.04 -12.29 10.49
C ASN A 60 -12.54 -12.21 10.16
N ASN A 61 -12.18 -11.57 9.05
CA ASN A 61 -10.78 -11.40 8.65
C ASN A 61 -10.02 -10.48 9.61
N VAL A 62 -10.63 -9.40 10.10
CA VAL A 62 -10.00 -8.48 11.06
C VAL A 62 -9.80 -9.14 12.43
N THR A 63 -10.74 -9.97 12.86
CA THR A 63 -10.67 -10.67 14.16
C THR A 63 -9.76 -11.90 14.15
N GLU A 64 -9.31 -12.35 12.98
CA GLU A 64 -8.40 -13.49 12.87
C GLU A 64 -7.05 -13.16 13.54
N SER A 65 -6.47 -14.13 14.25
CA SER A 65 -5.34 -13.93 15.15
C SER A 65 -4.08 -13.41 14.43
N PHE A 66 -3.81 -13.91 13.22
CA PHE A 66 -2.67 -13.47 12.43
C PHE A 66 -2.91 -12.08 11.83
N ASN A 67 -4.07 -11.86 11.23
CA ASN A 67 -4.45 -10.59 10.61
C ASN A 67 -4.54 -9.44 11.62
N SER A 68 -5.10 -9.68 12.80
CA SER A 68 -5.17 -8.68 13.87
C SER A 68 -3.77 -8.26 14.37
N LYS A 69 -2.85 -9.21 14.53
CA LYS A 69 -1.44 -8.93 14.84
C LYS A 69 -0.77 -8.13 13.72
N LEU A 70 -1.03 -8.49 12.46
CA LEU A 70 -0.51 -7.78 11.30
C LEU A 70 -1.04 -6.34 11.25
N LEU A 71 -2.32 -6.12 11.48
CA LEU A 71 -2.92 -4.78 11.56
C LEU A 71 -2.27 -3.95 12.66
N LEU A 72 -2.10 -4.51 13.86
CA LEU A 72 -1.43 -3.82 14.97
C LEU A 72 0.02 -3.48 14.61
N PHE A 73 0.77 -4.43 14.04
CA PHE A 73 2.14 -4.22 13.59
C PHE A 73 2.24 -3.11 12.52
N THR A 74 1.35 -3.10 11.54
CA THR A 74 1.30 -2.06 10.51
C THR A 74 0.97 -0.69 11.10
N PHE A 75 0.02 -0.60 12.03
CA PHE A 75 -0.31 0.65 12.73
C PHE A 75 0.88 1.19 13.53
N LEU A 76 1.56 0.34 14.29
CA LEU A 76 2.73 0.73 15.08
C LEU A 76 3.90 1.15 14.18
N SER A 77 4.16 0.40 13.10
CA SER A 77 5.19 0.75 12.13
C SER A 77 4.88 2.09 11.45
N GLY A 78 3.62 2.33 11.08
CA GLY A 78 3.16 3.61 10.53
C GLY A 78 3.33 4.77 11.52
N ALA A 79 2.99 4.58 12.79
CA ALA A 79 3.18 5.58 13.83
C ALA A 79 4.66 5.92 14.05
N MET A 80 5.53 4.90 14.11
CA MET A 80 6.97 5.08 14.23
C MET A 80 7.53 5.86 13.04
N LEU A 81 7.15 5.51 11.81
CA LEU A 81 7.54 6.25 10.61
C LEU A 81 7.07 7.70 10.68
N GLY A 82 5.80 7.92 11.04
CA GLY A 82 5.24 9.25 11.23
C GLY A 82 6.02 10.11 12.22
N MET A 83 6.49 9.54 13.33
CA MET A 83 7.36 10.24 14.28
C MET A 83 8.73 10.59 13.69
N ILE A 84 9.32 9.72 12.87
CA ILE A 84 10.58 10.00 12.17
C ILE A 84 10.39 11.16 11.18
N PHE A 85 9.23 11.22 10.50
CA PHE A 85 8.87 12.35 9.63
C PHE A 85 8.71 13.64 10.43
N LEU A 86 7.96 13.61 11.52
CA LEU A 86 7.66 14.80 12.34
C LEU A 86 8.91 15.36 13.03
N SER A 87 9.82 14.49 13.48
CA SER A 87 11.10 14.90 14.09
C SER A 87 12.10 15.52 13.11
N GLY A 88 11.81 15.52 11.80
CA GLY A 88 12.73 16.01 10.78
C GLY A 88 13.94 15.09 10.54
N GLY A 89 13.95 13.87 11.11
CA GLY A 89 15.03 12.91 10.94
C GLY A 89 15.32 12.59 9.47
N MET A 90 14.27 12.51 8.65
CA MET A 90 14.38 12.29 7.20
C MET A 90 15.09 13.44 6.48
N ASN A 91 14.79 14.69 6.87
CA ASN A 91 15.44 15.87 6.29
C ASN A 91 16.91 15.98 6.73
N ALA A 92 17.21 15.65 7.99
CA ALA A 92 18.59 15.61 8.49
C ALA A 92 19.42 14.52 7.78
N LEU A 93 18.82 13.35 7.53
CA LEU A 93 19.44 12.28 6.75
C LEU A 93 19.72 12.72 5.31
N ALA A 94 18.74 13.36 4.67
CA ALA A 94 18.90 13.91 3.33
C ALA A 94 20.04 14.94 3.27
N GLN A 95 20.10 15.91 4.18
CA GLN A 95 21.18 16.90 4.22
C GLN A 95 22.57 16.27 4.41
N ARG A 96 22.68 15.24 5.25
CA ARG A 96 23.94 14.49 5.42
C ARG A 96 24.38 13.79 4.14
N ILE A 97 23.43 13.21 3.40
CA ILE A 97 23.71 12.56 2.12
C ILE A 97 24.11 13.61 1.07
N ILE A 98 23.37 14.73 0.99
CA ILE A 98 23.67 15.86 0.10
C ILE A 98 25.07 16.43 0.34
N ALA A 99 25.53 16.48 1.60
CA ALA A 99 26.86 16.97 1.95
C ALA A 99 27.99 16.04 1.44
N ARG A 100 27.72 14.75 1.23
CA ARG A 100 28.70 13.77 0.72
C ARG A 100 28.66 13.61 -0.79
N ILE A 101 27.52 13.84 -1.43
CA ILE A 101 27.35 13.72 -2.87
C ILE A 101 27.83 15.00 -3.55
N LYS A 102 28.74 14.88 -4.51
CA LYS A 102 29.32 16.03 -5.24
C LYS A 102 29.01 16.06 -6.73
N THR A 103 28.53 14.94 -7.30
CA THR A 103 28.33 14.80 -8.75
C THR A 103 26.97 14.19 -9.09
N ARG A 104 26.45 14.50 -10.28
CA ARG A 104 25.17 13.98 -10.80
C ARG A 104 25.12 12.43 -10.84
N LYS A 105 26.23 11.79 -11.22
CA LYS A 105 26.34 10.31 -11.21
C LYS A 105 26.28 9.73 -9.79
N GLN A 106 26.90 10.39 -8.81
CA GLN A 106 26.82 9.97 -7.40
C GLN A 106 25.44 10.17 -6.81
N ALA A 107 24.72 11.22 -7.21
CA ALA A 107 23.33 11.42 -6.82
C ALA A 107 22.43 10.30 -7.36
N ALA A 108 22.50 10.00 -8.66
CA ALA A 108 21.73 8.91 -9.27
C ALA A 108 22.04 7.54 -8.64
N LEU A 109 23.32 7.19 -8.48
CA LEU A 109 23.72 5.94 -7.82
C LEU A 109 23.32 5.89 -6.35
N GLY A 110 23.45 7.01 -5.63
CA GLY A 110 23.04 7.14 -4.24
C GLY A 110 21.54 6.91 -4.07
N THR A 111 20.71 7.45 -4.97
CA THR A 111 19.27 7.21 -5.00
C THR A 111 18.93 5.75 -5.24
N SER A 112 19.54 5.11 -6.24
CA SER A 112 19.30 3.69 -6.53
C SER A 112 19.74 2.77 -5.39
N VAL A 113 20.90 3.04 -4.79
CA VAL A 113 21.43 2.22 -3.67
C VAL A 113 20.58 2.42 -2.41
N LEU A 114 20.18 3.64 -2.09
CA LEU A 114 19.33 3.88 -0.92
C LEU A 114 17.98 3.19 -1.05
N GLY A 115 17.37 3.23 -2.24
CA GLY A 115 16.12 2.52 -2.53
C GLY A 115 16.25 1.00 -2.39
N MET A 116 17.40 0.44 -2.77
CA MET A 116 17.68 -0.99 -2.60
C MET A 116 17.96 -1.38 -1.14
N LEU A 117 18.65 -0.51 -0.38
CA LEU A 117 18.98 -0.77 1.03
C LEU A 117 17.80 -0.60 1.98
N ILE A 118 16.90 0.36 1.70
CA ILE A 118 15.74 0.63 2.56
C ILE A 118 14.53 -0.15 2.04
N PHE A 119 14.62 -1.48 2.03
CA PHE A 119 13.53 -2.37 1.68
C PHE A 119 12.91 -3.00 2.95
N VAL A 120 12.42 -2.14 3.84
CA VAL A 120 11.82 -2.58 5.13
C VAL A 120 10.41 -3.13 4.91
N ASP A 121 9.56 -2.32 4.28
CA ASP A 121 8.21 -2.65 3.86
C ASP A 121 7.83 -1.75 2.68
N SER A 122 6.87 -2.18 1.87
CA SER A 122 6.32 -1.45 0.72
C SER A 122 5.95 0.01 1.04
N TYR A 123 5.36 0.27 2.22
CA TYR A 123 4.99 1.63 2.63
C TYR A 123 6.19 2.42 3.16
N ALA A 124 6.96 1.83 4.08
CA ALA A 124 8.12 2.47 4.70
C ALA A 124 9.17 2.88 3.67
N SER A 125 9.52 1.94 2.78
CA SER A 125 10.53 2.12 1.74
C SER A 125 10.17 3.24 0.76
N THR A 126 8.91 3.28 0.31
CA THR A 126 8.42 4.30 -0.62
C THR A 126 8.40 5.69 0.03
N MET A 127 7.94 5.77 1.27
CA MET A 127 7.84 7.05 2.00
C MET A 127 9.23 7.59 2.35
N ILE A 128 10.12 6.73 2.84
CA ILE A 128 11.50 7.10 3.20
C ILE A 128 12.29 7.48 1.96
N THR A 129 12.33 6.62 0.95
CA THR A 129 13.13 6.88 -0.26
C THR A 129 12.64 8.14 -0.96
N GLY A 130 11.33 8.31 -1.13
CA GLY A 130 10.77 9.49 -1.80
C GLY A 130 11.09 10.79 -1.06
N SER A 131 10.93 10.83 0.26
CA SER A 131 11.18 12.03 1.07
C SER A 131 12.66 12.41 1.19
N VAL A 132 13.56 11.41 1.29
CA VAL A 132 15.01 11.65 1.35
C VAL A 132 15.55 12.06 -0.01
N MET A 133 15.05 11.44 -1.08
CA MET A 133 15.61 11.61 -2.40
C MET A 133 15.16 12.87 -3.09
N ARG A 134 13.91 13.31 -2.88
CA ARG A 134 13.39 14.55 -3.46
C ARG A 134 14.33 15.76 -3.35
N PRO A 135 14.86 16.14 -2.16
CA PRO A 135 15.81 17.26 -2.07
C PRO A 135 17.19 16.97 -2.68
N ILE A 136 17.59 15.70 -2.81
CA ILE A 136 18.84 15.31 -3.49
C ILE A 136 18.67 15.45 -5.01
N THR A 137 17.58 14.90 -5.56
CA THR A 137 17.25 14.94 -6.98
C THR A 137 17.02 16.37 -7.46
N ASP A 138 16.26 17.17 -6.69
CA ASP A 138 16.00 18.58 -7.00
C ASP A 138 17.29 19.42 -7.01
N LYS A 139 18.29 19.09 -6.17
CA LYS A 139 19.58 19.80 -6.12
C LYS A 139 20.48 19.52 -7.33
N PHE A 140 20.42 18.30 -7.87
CA PHE A 140 21.27 17.85 -8.97
C PHE A 140 20.54 17.75 -10.32
N ASP A 141 19.27 18.16 -10.36
CA ASP A 141 18.37 18.14 -11.53
C ASP A 141 18.34 16.74 -12.18
N ILE A 142 17.89 15.74 -11.42
CA ILE A 142 17.82 14.31 -11.83
C ILE A 142 16.47 13.71 -11.48
#